data_AF-A0A852J2S6-F1
#
_entry.id   AF-A0A852J2S6-F1
#
_cell.length_a   1.000
_cell.length_b   1.000
_cell.length_c   1.000
_cell.angle_alpha   90.00
_cell.angle_beta   90.00
_cell.angle_gamma   90.00
#
_symmetry.space_group_name_H-M   'P 1'
#
loop_
_entity.id
_entity.type
_entity.pdbx_description
1 polymer ?
#
loop_
_entity_poly.entity_id
_entity_poly.type
_entity_poly.pdbx_seq_one_letter_code
_entity_poly.pdbx_strand_id
1 'polypeptide(L)'
;PLCPQELQSGCPWQGVLAEALATLIFVGVVLGTSAAPEPLAPALAGGLVAGALAATLGVPQANPALTLALLCTRKLGTLPGATRLLAQCAGAVLASAAARMALPDGASLLTRVSATGTAGQALVWETFATFQLALVAFATRDWSNAQAGLALGSAVAAGALTA
;
A
#
# COMPACT_ATOMS: atom_id res chain seq x y z
N PRO A 1 13.28 27.22 15.52
CA PRO A 1 12.63 27.89 14.36
C PRO A 1 12.54 26.92 13.18
N LEU A 2 11.47 26.13 13.12
CA LEU A 2 11.22 25.21 12.01
C LEU A 2 10.39 25.96 10.96
N CYS A 3 10.97 26.13 9.78
CA CYS A 3 10.40 26.92 8.69
C CYS A 3 9.05 26.32 8.22
N PRO A 4 8.01 27.15 8.00
CA PRO A 4 6.65 26.76 7.61
C PRO A 4 6.55 26.48 6.12
N GLN A 5 7.41 25.62 5.59
CA GLN A 5 7.40 25.24 4.18
C GLN A 5 6.73 23.87 4.09
N GLU A 6 5.60 23.79 3.38
CA GLU A 6 4.78 22.59 3.19
C GLU A 6 3.68 22.32 4.24
N LEU A 7 2.96 23.38 4.61
CA LEU A 7 1.51 23.34 4.39
C LEU A 7 1.30 23.00 2.91
N GLN A 8 1.37 21.70 2.56
CA GLN A 8 1.27 21.27 1.17
C GLN A 8 0.00 21.85 0.57
N SER A 9 0.23 22.72 -0.41
CA SER A 9 -0.69 23.56 -1.14
C SER A 9 -1.62 22.74 -2.02
N GLY A 10 -2.53 22.03 -1.34
CA GLY A 10 -3.66 21.34 -1.91
C GLY A 10 -4.82 21.32 -0.93
N CYS A 11 -6.06 21.32 -1.42
CA CYS A 11 -7.22 21.02 -0.57
C CYS A 11 -6.93 19.72 0.18
N PRO A 12 -7.24 19.59 1.48
CA PRO A 12 -6.99 18.34 2.23
C PRO A 12 -7.57 17.11 1.52
N TRP A 13 -8.60 17.32 0.70
CA TRP A 13 -9.20 16.37 -0.22
C TRP A 13 -8.28 15.79 -1.29
N GLN A 14 -7.29 16.52 -1.81
CA GLN A 14 -6.38 16.01 -2.84
C GLN A 14 -5.50 14.88 -2.31
N GLY A 15 -4.96 15.04 -1.09
CA GLY A 15 -4.20 13.96 -0.43
C GLY A 15 -5.09 12.76 -0.10
N VAL A 16 -6.32 13.00 0.36
CA VAL A 16 -7.30 11.93 0.65
C VAL A 16 -7.71 11.18 -0.61
N LEU A 17 -7.92 11.90 -1.72
CA LEU A 17 -8.26 11.32 -3.02
C LEU A 17 -7.08 10.53 -3.61
N ALA A 18 -5.85 11.05 -3.48
CA ALA A 18 -4.65 10.34 -3.90
C ALA A 18 -4.50 9.00 -3.16
N GLU A 19 -4.74 8.97 -1.84
CA GLU A 19 -4.72 7.75 -1.03
C GLU A 19 -5.82 6.76 -1.44
N ALA A 20 -7.05 7.24 -1.68
CA ALA A 20 -8.16 6.41 -2.13
C ALA A 20 -7.89 5.80 -3.52
N LEU A 21 -7.44 6.61 -4.49
CA LEU A 21 -7.15 6.16 -5.85
C LEU A 21 -5.94 5.23 -5.90
N ALA A 22 -4.87 5.54 -5.16
CA ALA A 22 -3.71 4.67 -5.06
C ALA A 22 -4.10 3.30 -4.50
N THR A 23 -4.90 3.27 -3.43
CA THR A 23 -5.35 2.01 -2.82
C THR A 23 -6.30 1.24 -3.73
N LEU A 24 -7.22 1.94 -4.41
CA LEU A 24 -8.14 1.34 -5.39
C LEU A 24 -7.36 0.64 -6.52
N ILE A 25 -6.41 1.34 -7.14
CA ILE A 25 -5.61 0.83 -8.26
C ILE A 25 -4.70 -0.32 -7.78
N PHE A 26 -4.01 -0.15 -6.64
CA PHE A 26 -3.13 -1.16 -6.07
C PHE A 26 -3.88 -2.47 -5.81
N VAL A 27 -4.98 -2.42 -5.05
CA VAL A 27 -5.76 -3.60 -4.70
C VAL A 27 -6.38 -4.23 -5.95
N GLY A 28 -6.89 -3.43 -6.88
CA GLY A 28 -7.46 -3.94 -8.13
C GLY A 28 -6.45 -4.74 -8.97
N VAL A 29 -5.23 -4.22 -9.13
CA VAL A 29 -4.16 -4.89 -9.89
C VAL A 29 -3.70 -6.17 -9.17
N VAL A 30 -3.49 -6.13 -7.85
CA VAL A 30 -3.07 -7.30 -7.08
C VAL A 30 -4.14 -8.40 -7.10
N LEU A 31 -5.43 -8.05 -6.92
CA LEU A 31 -6.51 -9.03 -7.00
C LEU A 31 -6.67 -9.63 -8.40
N GLY A 32 -6.59 -8.80 -9.44
CA GLY A 32 -6.69 -9.26 -10.84
C GLY A 32 -5.57 -10.22 -11.22
N THR A 33 -4.35 -9.99 -10.74
CA THR A 33 -3.20 -10.87 -11.00
C THR A 33 -3.17 -12.11 -10.10
N SER A 34 -3.76 -12.04 -8.91
CA SER A 34 -3.95 -13.19 -8.01
C SER A 34 -4.98 -14.20 -8.50
N ALA A 35 -5.72 -13.89 -9.58
CA ALA A 35 -6.60 -14.86 -10.24
C ALA A 35 -5.84 -15.98 -10.97
N ALA A 36 -4.55 -15.75 -11.27
CA ALA A 36 -3.65 -16.76 -11.81
C ALA A 36 -3.00 -17.56 -10.65
N PRO A 37 -2.73 -18.86 -10.83
CA PRO A 37 -2.19 -19.74 -9.76
C PRO A 37 -0.72 -19.47 -9.39
N GLU A 38 -0.02 -18.59 -10.09
CA GLU A 38 1.40 -18.31 -9.90
C GLU A 38 1.64 -17.17 -8.89
N PRO A 39 2.36 -17.40 -7.78
CA PRO A 39 2.59 -16.39 -6.73
C PRO A 39 3.53 -15.24 -7.16
N LEU A 40 4.32 -15.44 -8.21
CA LEU A 40 5.23 -14.42 -8.74
C LEU A 40 4.48 -13.25 -9.38
N ALA A 41 3.36 -13.51 -10.04
CA ALA A 41 2.59 -12.51 -10.76
C ALA A 41 2.04 -11.40 -9.85
N PRO A 42 1.32 -11.68 -8.74
CA PRO A 42 0.83 -10.64 -7.84
C PRO A 42 1.94 -9.92 -7.10
N ALA A 43 3.07 -10.58 -6.78
CA ALA A 43 4.20 -9.93 -6.12
C ALA A 43 4.85 -8.87 -7.02
N LEU A 44 5.14 -9.22 -8.29
CA LEU A 44 5.70 -8.28 -9.26
C LEU A 44 4.70 -7.17 -9.62
N ALA A 45 3.43 -7.52 -9.86
CA ALA A 45 2.40 -6.54 -10.18
C ALA A 45 2.17 -5.56 -9.02
N GLY A 46 2.12 -6.05 -7.79
CA GLY A 46 2.03 -5.23 -6.57
C GLY A 46 3.21 -4.28 -6.42
N GLY A 47 4.44 -4.76 -6.62
CA GLY A 47 5.62 -3.90 -6.56
C GLY A 47 5.67 -2.84 -7.66
N LEU A 48 5.42 -3.24 -8.91
CA LEU A 48 5.41 -2.31 -10.05
C LEU A 48 4.33 -1.23 -9.92
N VAL A 49 3.11 -1.61 -9.53
CA VAL A 49 2.02 -0.66 -9.36
C VAL A 49 2.26 0.26 -8.16
N ALA A 50 2.77 -0.25 -7.03
CA ALA A 50 3.14 0.57 -5.88
C ALA A 50 4.20 1.62 -6.25
N GLY A 51 5.23 1.21 -7.00
CA GLY A 51 6.28 2.12 -7.45
C GLY A 51 5.79 3.15 -8.45
N ALA A 52 4.94 2.75 -9.41
CA ALA A 52 4.34 3.65 -10.38
C ALA A 52 3.41 4.68 -9.70
N LEU A 53 2.59 4.25 -8.74
CA LEU A 53 1.72 5.14 -7.97
C LEU A 53 2.52 6.12 -7.11
N ALA A 54 3.61 5.67 -6.48
CA ALA A 54 4.50 6.55 -5.74
C ALA A 54 5.21 7.59 -6.62
N ALA A 55 5.62 7.19 -7.84
CA ALA A 55 6.23 8.10 -8.80
C ALA A 55 5.25 9.14 -9.37
N THR A 56 3.98 8.77 -9.54
CA THR A 56 2.96 9.61 -10.22
C THR A 56 2.10 10.43 -9.27
N LEU A 57 1.74 9.89 -8.10
CA LEU A 57 0.82 10.52 -7.13
C LEU A 57 1.54 11.14 -5.91
N GLY A 58 2.88 10.99 -5.81
CA GLY A 58 3.68 11.59 -4.74
C GLY A 58 3.70 10.77 -3.46
N VAL A 59 4.34 9.59 -3.53
CA VAL A 59 4.59 8.66 -2.42
C VAL A 59 3.39 8.56 -1.45
N PRO A 60 2.20 8.15 -1.94
CA PRO A 60 1.05 7.98 -1.08
C PRO A 60 1.34 6.86 -0.10
N GLN A 61 0.75 6.96 1.08
CA GLN A 61 1.00 5.99 2.13
C GLN A 61 0.42 4.62 1.75
N ALA A 62 -0.79 4.61 1.15
CA ALA A 62 -1.50 3.48 0.55
C ALA A 62 -1.49 2.18 1.38
N ASN A 63 -1.19 2.30 2.67
CA ASN A 63 -0.93 1.21 3.58
C ASN A 63 -1.41 1.64 4.99
N PRO A 64 -2.46 1.00 5.52
CA PRO A 64 -3.00 1.28 6.84
C PRO A 64 -1.96 1.14 7.96
N ALA A 65 -1.08 0.14 7.87
CA ALA A 65 -0.04 -0.12 8.88
C ALA A 65 1.03 0.98 8.89
N LEU A 66 1.43 1.46 7.71
CA LEU A 66 2.33 2.60 7.60
C LEU A 66 1.67 3.88 8.17
N THR A 67 0.37 4.08 7.90
CA THR A 67 -0.42 5.21 8.41
C THR A 67 -0.50 5.21 9.93
N LEU A 68 -0.78 4.04 10.52
CA LEU A 68 -0.76 3.85 11.96
C LEU A 68 0.64 4.06 12.55
N ALA A 69 1.70 3.61 11.89
CA ALA A 69 3.08 3.84 12.35
C ALA A 69 3.42 5.34 12.41
N LEU A 70 2.98 6.15 11.43
CA LEU A 70 3.16 7.61 11.48
C LEU A 70 2.31 8.29 12.56
N LEU A 71 1.11 7.77 12.84
CA LEU A 71 0.29 8.23 13.96
C LEU A 71 0.93 7.90 15.32
N CYS A 72 1.41 6.67 15.50
CA CYS A 72 2.10 6.24 16.73
C CYS A 72 3.39 7.03 16.98
N THR A 73 4.12 7.38 15.92
CA THR A 73 5.35 8.19 16.01
C THR A 73 5.09 9.70 16.06
N ARG A 74 3.83 10.14 16.09
CA ARG A 74 3.39 11.56 16.04
C ARG A 74 3.98 12.34 14.86
N LYS A 75 4.33 11.65 13.78
CA LYS A 75 4.81 12.27 12.53
C LYS A 75 3.66 12.70 11.62
N LEU A 76 2.43 12.29 11.94
CA LEU A 76 1.22 12.68 11.25
C LEU A 76 0.15 13.13 12.26
N GLY A 77 -0.58 14.20 11.94
CA GLY A 77 -1.70 14.67 12.75
C GLY A 77 -2.81 13.63 12.82
N THR A 78 -3.50 13.53 13.96
CA THR A 78 -4.54 12.53 14.21
C THR A 78 -5.70 12.62 13.21
N LEU A 79 -6.21 13.83 12.96
CA LEU A 79 -7.34 14.05 12.06
C LEU A 79 -6.99 13.76 10.59
N PRO A 80 -5.86 14.26 10.02
CA PRO A 80 -5.41 13.85 8.68
C PRO A 80 -5.04 12.36 8.55
N GLY A 81 -4.52 11.73 9.61
CA GLY A 81 -4.21 10.30 9.58
C GLY A 81 -5.47 9.43 9.57
N ALA A 82 -6.48 9.80 10.36
CA ALA A 82 -7.77 9.11 10.38
C ALA A 82 -8.50 9.21 9.03
N THR A 83 -8.51 10.38 8.39
CA THR A 83 -9.17 10.54 7.07
C THR A 83 -8.48 9.75 5.97
N ARG A 84 -7.14 9.69 5.97
CA ARG A 84 -6.38 8.84 5.03
C ARG A 84 -6.61 7.36 5.26
N LEU A 85 -6.66 6.93 6.52
CA LEU A 85 -6.98 5.54 6.87
C LEU A 85 -8.36 5.14 6.33
N LEU A 86 -9.38 5.98 6.54
CA LEU A 86 -10.73 5.75 6.01
C LEU A 86 -10.75 5.71 4.48
N ALA A 87 -9.99 6.59 3.82
CA ALA A 87 -9.88 6.62 2.36
C ALA A 87 -9.21 5.37 1.78
N GLN A 88 -8.14 4.87 2.41
CA GLN A 88 -7.50 3.61 2.04
C GLN A 88 -8.47 2.44 2.20
N CYS A 89 -9.17 2.36 3.34
CA CYS A 89 -10.19 1.32 3.55
C CYS A 89 -11.31 1.38 2.51
N ALA A 90 -11.82 2.58 2.20
CA ALA A 90 -12.86 2.76 1.18
C ALA A 90 -12.37 2.33 -0.22
N GLY A 91 -11.16 2.73 -0.61
CA GLY A 91 -10.53 2.33 -1.87
C GLY A 91 -10.37 0.80 -1.99
N ALA A 92 -9.90 0.15 -0.93
CA ALA A 92 -9.74 -1.30 -0.89
C ALA A 92 -11.08 -2.05 -1.00
N VAL A 93 -12.12 -1.58 -0.29
CA VAL A 93 -13.48 -2.15 -0.36
C VAL A 93 -14.06 -2.00 -1.76
N LEU A 94 -13.94 -0.82 -2.36
CA LEU A 94 -14.41 -0.58 -3.73
C LEU A 94 -13.66 -1.43 -4.76
N ALA A 95 -12.35 -1.57 -4.64
CA ALA A 95 -11.55 -2.43 -5.52
C ALA A 95 -11.96 -3.90 -5.39
N SER A 96 -12.17 -4.38 -4.15
CA SER A 96 -12.61 -5.75 -3.89
C SER A 96 -14.02 -6.00 -4.44
N ALA A 97 -14.93 -5.03 -4.28
CA ALA A 97 -16.27 -5.11 -4.84
C ALA A 97 -16.27 -5.13 -6.37
N ALA A 98 -15.45 -4.29 -7.01
CA ALA A 98 -15.26 -4.26 -8.46
C ALA A 98 -14.66 -5.57 -8.96
N ALA A 99 -13.63 -6.08 -8.29
CA ALA A 99 -13.01 -7.37 -8.62
C ALA A 99 -14.03 -8.52 -8.54
N ARG A 100 -14.88 -8.55 -7.50
CA ARG A 100 -15.94 -9.55 -7.35
C ARG A 100 -16.98 -9.50 -8.47
N MET A 101 -17.24 -8.33 -9.05
CA MET A 101 -18.16 -8.20 -10.19
C MET A 101 -17.49 -8.56 -11.54
N ALA A 102 -16.18 -8.38 -11.65
CA ALA A 102 -15.43 -8.58 -12.89
C ALA A 102 -14.88 -10.00 -13.05
N LEU A 103 -14.62 -10.71 -11.95
CA LEU A 103 -14.07 -12.07 -11.96
C LEU A 103 -15.17 -13.12 -12.01
N PRO A 104 -14.95 -14.23 -12.74
CA PRO A 104 -15.92 -15.33 -12.81
C PRO A 104 -16.13 -15.98 -11.44
N ASP A 105 -17.36 -16.44 -11.20
CA ASP A 105 -17.76 -17.13 -9.97
C ASP A 105 -16.82 -18.32 -9.68
N GLY A 106 -15.96 -18.19 -8.67
CA GLY A 106 -14.99 -19.22 -8.28
C GLY A 106 -13.57 -18.72 -7.99
N ALA A 107 -13.21 -17.50 -8.39
CA ALA A 107 -11.96 -16.87 -7.98
C ALA A 107 -12.00 -16.53 -6.48
N SER A 108 -11.21 -17.22 -5.64
CA SER A 108 -11.13 -16.85 -4.22
C SER A 108 -10.35 -15.54 -4.09
N LEU A 109 -11.03 -14.45 -3.80
CA LEU A 109 -10.43 -13.12 -3.59
C LEU A 109 -9.92 -12.89 -2.16
N LEU A 110 -9.93 -13.94 -1.34
CA LEU A 110 -9.48 -13.88 0.04
C LEU A 110 -7.99 -14.19 0.11
N THR A 111 -7.23 -13.33 0.80
CA THR A 111 -5.90 -13.66 1.30
C THR A 111 -6.02 -14.88 2.20
N ARG A 112 -5.66 -16.05 1.67
CA ARG A 112 -5.64 -17.30 2.42
C ARG A 112 -4.26 -17.46 3.02
N VAL A 113 -4.20 -17.73 4.32
CA VAL A 113 -2.99 -18.24 4.96
C VAL A 113 -2.59 -19.50 4.21
N SER A 114 -1.35 -19.56 3.73
CA SER A 114 -0.82 -20.72 3.02
C SER A 114 -1.08 -21.98 3.84
N ALA A 115 -1.58 -23.03 3.19
CA ALA A 115 -2.03 -24.28 3.83
C ALA A 115 -0.92 -25.03 4.60
N THR A 116 0.31 -24.52 4.58
CA THR A 116 1.53 -25.13 5.12
C THR A 116 2.12 -24.38 6.32
N GLY A 117 1.53 -23.26 6.77
CA GLY A 117 2.06 -22.42 7.86
C GLY A 117 1.07 -22.14 8.99
N THR A 118 1.57 -21.96 10.21
CA THR A 118 0.75 -21.47 11.33
C THR A 118 0.44 -19.98 11.16
N ALA A 119 -0.72 -19.52 11.66
CA ALA A 119 -1.08 -18.09 11.61
C ALA A 119 -0.01 -17.19 12.25
N GLY A 120 0.73 -17.69 13.25
CA GLY A 120 1.85 -16.98 13.87
C GLY A 120 3.04 -16.78 12.93
N GLN A 121 3.38 -17.77 12.09
CA GLN A 121 4.45 -17.62 11.10
C GLN A 121 4.10 -16.62 10.00
N ALA A 122 2.85 -16.66 9.52
CA ALA A 122 2.35 -15.66 8.57
C ALA A 122 2.42 -14.25 9.17
N LEU A 123 2.00 -14.08 10.43
CA LEU A 123 2.10 -12.79 11.13
C LEU A 123 3.54 -12.28 11.24
N VAL A 124 4.51 -13.16 11.49
CA VAL A 124 5.94 -12.77 11.58
C VAL A 124 6.45 -12.28 10.22
N TRP A 125 6.15 -13.00 9.13
CA TRP A 125 6.56 -12.58 7.79
C TRP A 125 5.92 -11.27 7.36
N GLU A 126 4.62 -11.10 7.62
CA GLU A 126 3.91 -9.85 7.35
C GLU A 126 4.46 -8.67 8.16
N THR A 127 4.83 -8.92 9.43
CA THR A 127 5.45 -7.89 10.28
C THR A 127 6.82 -7.49 9.73
N PHE A 128 7.64 -8.45 9.31
CA PHE A 128 8.96 -8.18 8.73
C PHE A 128 8.85 -7.44 7.39
N ALA A 129 7.94 -7.87 6.52
CA ALA A 129 7.65 -7.23 5.23
C ALA A 129 7.14 -5.79 5.41
N THR A 130 6.29 -5.54 6.41
CA THR A 130 5.81 -4.19 6.73
C THR A 130 6.90 -3.32 7.33
N PHE A 131 7.75 -3.89 8.19
CA PHE A 131 8.87 -3.18 8.80
C PHE A 131 9.89 -2.72 7.77
N GLN A 132 10.29 -3.58 6.84
CA GLN A 132 11.22 -3.19 5.77
C GLN A 132 10.61 -2.13 4.84
N LEU A 133 9.32 -2.23 4.52
CA LEU A 133 8.63 -1.22 3.71
C LEU A 133 8.62 0.14 4.43
N ALA A 134 8.37 0.14 5.74
CA ALA A 134 8.43 1.35 6.55
C ALA A 134 9.84 1.96 6.53
N LEU A 135 10.89 1.17 6.73
CA LEU A 135 12.27 1.65 6.66
C LEU A 135 12.59 2.28 5.31
N VAL A 136 12.19 1.66 4.21
CA VAL A 136 12.36 2.22 2.86
C VAL A 136 11.59 3.54 2.73
N ALA A 137 10.33 3.59 3.15
CA ALA A 137 9.53 4.82 3.13
C ALA A 137 10.15 5.96 3.96
N PHE A 138 10.80 5.64 5.08
CA PHE A 138 11.53 6.63 5.88
C PHE A 138 12.83 7.07 5.20
N ALA A 139 13.57 6.14 4.59
CA ALA A 139 14.86 6.40 3.95
C ALA A 139 14.74 7.19 2.64
N THR A 140 13.64 7.04 1.90
CA THR A 140 13.44 7.68 0.60
C THR A 140 12.69 9.00 0.65
N ARG A 141 12.56 9.63 1.83
CA ARG A 141 11.79 10.87 1.98
C ARG A 141 12.34 12.05 1.19
N ASP A 142 13.66 12.14 1.12
CA ASP A 142 14.35 13.24 0.44
C ASP A 142 14.66 12.92 -1.02
N TRP A 143 14.21 11.75 -1.51
CA TRP A 143 14.45 11.31 -2.88
C TRP A 143 13.40 11.90 -3.82
N SER A 144 13.72 11.95 -5.12
CA SER A 144 12.69 12.25 -6.11
C SER A 144 11.59 11.16 -6.08
N ASN A 145 10.35 11.55 -6.39
CA ASN A 145 9.20 10.61 -6.40
C ASN A 145 9.48 9.36 -7.24
N ALA A 146 10.19 9.50 -8.36
CA ALA A 146 10.56 8.36 -9.22
C ALA A 146 11.53 7.40 -8.52
N GLN A 147 12.57 7.91 -7.85
CA GLN A 147 13.53 7.08 -7.12
C GLN A 147 12.90 6.44 -5.88
N ALA A 148 12.12 7.21 -5.13
CA ALA A 148 11.35 6.70 -3.99
C ALA A 148 10.36 5.62 -4.42
N GLY A 149 9.67 5.82 -5.55
CA GLY A 149 8.76 4.85 -6.12
C GLY A 149 9.43 3.54 -6.50
N LEU A 150 10.60 3.58 -7.15
CA LEU A 150 11.35 2.36 -7.47
C LEU A 150 11.76 1.59 -6.21
N ALA A 151 12.25 2.29 -5.18
CA ALA A 151 12.63 1.66 -3.92
C ALA A 151 11.42 1.06 -3.19
N LEU A 152 10.33 1.81 -3.06
CA LEU A 152 9.10 1.34 -2.42
C LEU A 152 8.47 0.18 -3.17
N GLY A 153 8.41 0.24 -4.50
CA GLY A 153 7.91 -0.84 -5.33
C GLY A 153 8.75 -2.11 -5.20
N SER A 154 10.09 -1.97 -5.15
CA SER A 154 10.98 -3.10 -4.89
C SER A 154 10.78 -3.72 -3.51
N ALA A 155 10.54 -2.90 -2.48
CA ALA A 155 10.24 -3.34 -1.13
C ALA A 155 8.90 -4.08 -1.03
N VAL A 156 7.87 -3.61 -1.75
CA VAL A 156 6.57 -4.29 -1.85
C VAL A 156 6.71 -5.64 -2.55
N ALA A 157 7.40 -5.70 -3.69
CA ALA A 157 7.64 -6.97 -4.39
C ALA A 157 8.43 -7.96 -3.52
N ALA A 158 9.48 -7.49 -2.85
CA ALA A 158 10.29 -8.31 -1.95
C ALA A 158 9.43 -8.88 -0.80
N GLY A 159 8.62 -8.04 -0.15
CA GLY A 159 7.72 -8.49 0.92
C GLY A 159 6.72 -9.54 0.43
N ALA A 160 6.10 -9.31 -0.73
CA ALA A 160 5.13 -10.23 -1.32
C ALA A 160 5.74 -11.57 -1.78
N LEU A 161 7.03 -11.62 -2.11
CA LEU A 161 7.74 -12.86 -2.43
C LEU A 161 8.10 -13.69 -1.19
N THR A 162 8.13 -13.06 -0.01
CA THR A 162 8.47 -13.73 1.25
C THR A 162 7.27 -14.19 2.06
N ALA A 163 6.06 -13.71 1.72
CA ALA A 163 4.80 -14.07 2.36
C ALA A 163 4.20 -15.36 1.76
#